data_AF-A0A3A2Z4C8-F1
#
_entry.id   AF-A0A3A2Z4C8-F1
#
_cell.length_a   1.000
_cell.length_b   1.000
_cell.length_c   1.000
_cell.angle_alpha   90.00
_cell.angle_beta   90.00
_cell.angle_gamma   90.00
#
_symmetry.space_group_name_H-M   'P 1'
#
loop_
_entity.id
_entity.type
_entity.pdbx_description
1 polymer ?
#
loop_
_entity_poly.entity_id
_entity_poly.type
_entity_poly.pdbx_seq_one_letter_code
_entity_poly.pdbx_strand_id
1 'polypeptide(L)' 'MALPTLKLIQPKMRHGAVVLADNTIKAADKYKELLDYLRTPENGFSNLTLPYSNGLEMSVYLPRQ' A
#
# COMPACT_ATOMS: atom_id res chain seq x y z
N MET A 1 -9.46 7.17 4.66
CA MET A 1 -8.62 7.23 5.89
C MET A 1 -7.24 6.60 5.69
N ALA A 2 -7.12 5.42 5.07
CA ALA A 2 -5.83 4.74 4.98
C ALA A 2 -4.74 5.50 4.20
N LEU A 3 -5.09 6.16 3.09
CA LEU A 3 -4.15 6.96 2.31
C LEU A 3 -3.59 8.17 3.10
N PRO A 4 -4.42 9.01 3.78
CA PRO A 4 -3.91 10.04 4.68
C PRO A 4 -2.92 9.52 5.74
N THR A 5 -3.20 8.37 6.35
CA THR A 5 -2.31 7.75 7.33
C THR A 5 -0.97 7.36 6.71
N LEU A 6 -0.98 6.72 5.54
CA LEU A 6 0.25 6.37 4.82
C LEU A 6 1.07 7.63 4.51
N LYS A 7 0.46 8.66 3.93
CA LYS A 7 1.15 9.91 3.57
C LYS A 7 1.78 10.62 4.78
N LEU A 8 1.16 10.51 5.96
CA LEU A 8 1.70 11.09 7.19
C LEU A 8 3.01 10.42 7.62
N ILE A 9 3.12 9.09 7.47
CA ILE A 9 4.28 8.32 7.91
C ILE A 9 5.34 8.12 6.81
N GLN A 10 4.95 8.23 5.54
CA GLN A 10 5.80 7.93 4.38
C GLN A 10 7.14 8.70 4.35
N PRO A 11 7.22 10.00 4.71
CA PRO A 11 8.49 10.72 4.74
C PRO A 11 9.51 10.17 5.76
N LYS A 12 9.08 9.31 6.68
CA LYS A 12 9.93 8.64 7.68
C LYS A 12 10.17 7.17 7.35
N MET A 13 9.58 6.65 6.27
CA MET A 13 9.77 5.26 5.87
C MET A 13 11.17 5.09 5.28
N ARG A 14 11.87 4.06 5.76
CA ARG A 14 13.14 3.61 5.17
C ARG A 14 12.89 2.87 3.85
N HIS A 15 13.89 2.85 2.98
CA HIS A 15 13.91 1.95 1.83
C HIS A 15 13.71 0.49 2.31
N GLY A 16 12.82 -0.25 1.66
CA GLY A 16 12.39 -1.59 2.04
C GLY A 16 11.33 -1.66 3.15
N ALA A 17 10.79 -0.52 3.62
CA ALA A 17 9.66 -0.55 4.55
C ALA A 17 8.43 -1.22 3.92
N VAL A 18 7.70 -2.00 4.71
CA VAL A 18 6.55 -2.79 4.24
C VAL A 18 5.26 -2.20 4.79
N VAL A 19 4.28 -2.00 3.92
CA VAL A 19 2.91 -1.64 4.25
C VAL A 19 2.03 -2.87 4.03
N LEU A 20 1.30 -3.27 5.06
CA LEU A 20 0.29 -4.32 4.99
C LEU A 20 -1.10 -3.69 5.13
N ALA A 21 -2.00 -4.01 4.20
CA ALA A 21 -3.41 -3.61 4.28
C ALA A 21 -4.29 -4.87 4.20
N ASP A 22 -5.05 -5.13 5.26
CA ASP A 22 -5.91 -6.30 5.38
C ASP A 22 -7.31 -6.05 4.80
N ASN A 23 -7.98 -7.13 4.38
CA ASN A 23 -9.31 -7.14 3.78
C ASN A 23 -9.44 -6.29 2.50
N THR A 24 -8.40 -6.20 1.68
CA THR A 24 -8.33 -5.31 0.52
C THR A 24 -9.22 -5.71 -0.65
N ILE A 25 -9.68 -6.97 -0.71
CA ILE A 25 -10.70 -7.42 -1.67
C ILE A 25 -12.09 -7.14 -1.11
N LYS A 26 -12.35 -7.53 0.15
CA LYS A 26 -13.67 -7.36 0.78
C LYS A 26 -14.07 -5.89 0.98
N ALA A 27 -13.09 -5.01 1.20
CA ALA A 27 -13.28 -3.58 1.40
C ALA A 27 -12.69 -2.74 0.26
N ALA A 28 -12.64 -3.29 -0.96
CA ALA A 28 -12.00 -2.66 -2.13
C ALA A 28 -12.41 -1.19 -2.31
N ASP A 29 -13.71 -0.87 -2.24
CA ASP A 29 -14.19 0.52 -2.39
C ASP A 29 -13.63 1.47 -1.34
N LYS A 30 -13.50 1.02 -0.09
CA LYS A 30 -12.95 1.82 1.02
C LYS A 30 -11.45 2.03 0.89
N TYR A 31 -10.76 1.12 0.20
CA TYR A 31 -9.33 1.16 -0.04
C TYR A 31 -8.96 1.70 -1.41
N LYS A 32 -9.92 2.07 -2.26
CA LYS A 32 -9.67 2.47 -3.64
C LYS A 32 -8.55 3.50 -3.77
N GLU A 33 -8.62 4.60 -3.02
CA GLU A 33 -7.59 5.64 -3.04
C GLU A 33 -6.21 5.14 -2.59
N LEU A 34 -6.17 4.27 -1.58
CA LEU A 34 -4.91 3.68 -1.11
C LEU A 34 -4.32 2.76 -2.18
N LEU A 35 -5.13 1.88 -2.75
CA LEU A 35 -4.68 0.90 -3.76
C LEU A 35 -4.25 1.60 -5.04
N ASP A 36 -4.98 2.62 -5.50
CA ASP A 36 -4.61 3.43 -6.65
C ASP A 36 -3.26 4.11 -6.40
N TYR A 37 -3.06 4.70 -5.22
CA TYR A 37 -1.79 5.31 -4.83
C TYR A 37 -0.64 4.29 -4.79
N LEU A 38 -0.85 3.15 -4.14
CA LEU A 38 0.16 2.10 -3.99
C LEU A 38 0.56 1.46 -5.32
N ARG A 39 -0.36 1.34 -6.29
CA ARG A 39 -0.13 0.72 -7.60
C ARG A 39 0.43 1.67 -8.66
N THR A 40 0.46 2.97 -8.36
CA THR A 40 1.06 3.99 -9.23
C THR A 40 2.60 3.91 -9.10
N PRO A 41 3.33 3.51 -10.16
CA PRO A 41 4.78 3.24 -10.08
C PRO A 41 5.62 4.43 -9.58
N GLU A 42 5.16 5.65 -9.84
CA GLU A 42 5.82 6.91 -9.46
C GLU A 42 5.85 7.11 -7.94
N ASN A 43 4.97 6.44 -7.18
CA ASN A 43 4.91 6.54 -5.72
C ASN A 43 5.95 5.65 -5.01
N GLY A 44 6.73 4.87 -5.76
CA GLY A 44 7.87 4.12 -5.23
C GLY A 44 7.47 2.88 -4.44
N PHE A 45 6.37 2.23 -4.79
CA PHE A 45 5.95 0.98 -4.18
C PHE A 45 6.03 -0.18 -5.18
N SER A 46 6.37 -1.36 -4.66
CA SER A 46 6.20 -2.65 -5.35
C SER A 46 5.17 -3.47 -4.57
N ASN A 47 4.16 -4.00 -5.27
CA ASN A 47 2.96 -4.54 -4.64
C ASN A 47 2.76 -6.02 -4.96
N LEU A 48 2.20 -6.75 -4.00
CA LEU A 48 1.73 -8.11 -4.15
C LEU A 48 0.46 -8.30 -3.32
N THR A 49 -0.62 -8.74 -3.95
CA THR A 49 -1.80 -9.23 -3.22
C THR A 49 -1.55 -10.68 -2.81
N LEU A 50 -1.47 -10.93 -1.51
CA LEU A 50 -1.31 -12.27 -0.95
C LEU A 50 -2.64 -13.04 -1.03
N PRO A 51 -2.63 -14.37 -1.24
CA PRO A 51 -3.82 -15.17 -1.55
C PRO A 51 -4.66 -15.51 -0.31
N TYR A 52 -5.02 -14.51 0.51
CA TYR A 52 -5.95 -14.65 1.62
C TYR A 52 -7.38 -14.34 1.19
N SER A 53 -8.37 -15.00 1.79
CA SER A 53 -9.77 -15.00 1.32
C SER A 53 -10.43 -13.61 1.20
N ASN A 54 -10.04 -12.65 2.03
CA ASN A 54 -10.54 -11.27 1.96
C ASN A 54 -9.55 -10.29 1.33
N GLY A 55 -8.42 -10.80 0.83
CA GLY A 55 -7.28 -10.02 0.34
C GLY A 55 -6.39 -9.51 1.46
N LEU A 56 -5.08 -9.58 1.24
CA LEU A 56 -4.07 -8.91 2.05
C LEU A 56 -3.05 -8.30 1.10
N GLU A 57 -2.97 -6.99 1.05
CA GLU A 57 -2.03 -6.29 0.19
C GLU A 57 -0.70 -6.10 0.93
N MET A 58 0.39 -6.53 0.31
CA MET A 58 1.76 -6.24 0.74
C MET A 58 2.40 -5.27 -0.25
N SER A 59 2.81 -4.10 0.23
CA SER A 59 3.50 -3.08 -0.57
C SER A 59 4.84 -2.74 0.04
N VAL A 60 5.92 -2.89 -0.72
CA VAL A 60 7.29 -2.57 -0.29
C VAL A 60 7.67 -1.20 -0.84
N TYR A 61 8.08 -0.29 0.04
CA TYR A 61 8.53 1.05 -0.32
C TYR A 61 9.97 1.03 -0.81
N LEU A 62 10.15 1.27 -2.11
CA LEU A 62 11.41 1.26 -2.84
C LEU A 62 11.54 2.59 -3.60
N PRO A 63 11.70 3.74 -2.89
CA PRO A 63 11.88 5.02 -3.56
C PRO A 63 13.15 4.98 -4.42
N ARG A 64 13.07 5.55 -5.63
CA ARG A 64 14.26 5.74 -6.47
C ARG A 64 15.22 6.68 -5.72
N GLN A 65 16.49 6.31 -5.67
CA GLN A 65 17.56 7.15 -5.12
C GLN A 65 17.81 8.36 -6.02
#